data_AF-A0A380HLA8-F1
#
_entry.id   AF-A0A380HLA8-F1
#
_cell.length_a   1.000
_cell.length_b   1.000
_cell.length_c   1.000
_cell.angle_alpha   90.00
_cell.angle_beta   90.00
_cell.angle_gamma   90.00
#
_symmetry.space_group_name_H-M   'P 1'
#
loop_
_entity.id
_entity.type
_entity.pdbx_description
1 polymer ?
#
loop_
_entity_poly.entity_id
_entity_poly.type
_entity_poly.pdbx_seq_one_letter_code
_entity_poly.pdbx_strand_id
1 'polypeptide(L)'
;MSESILNHILEIFYILIGLQLLYTAFRILKSSKHHKKYGTALFWILLAIIFIAGPYIPNVFNGIFILMMGALTLFKRVTIKNIVDVTEKEGDMGAQKYGNKLFIPALILAIAAIAVSNWTPLGGAIGLGISSILGLIAAYMVIKPKVKYIFYDSDRLTQQIGTVGILPQFLAA
;
A
#
# COMPACT_ATOMS: atom_id res chain seq x y z
N MET A 1 3.66 -16.36 -22.20
CA MET A 1 4.25 -16.53 -20.85
C MET A 1 3.48 -17.63 -20.16
N SER A 2 4.15 -18.57 -19.48
CA SER A 2 3.42 -19.63 -18.76
C SER A 2 2.68 -19.04 -17.56
N GLU A 3 1.50 -19.58 -17.24
CA GLU A 3 0.71 -19.17 -16.06
C GLU A 3 1.52 -19.25 -14.77
N SER A 4 2.42 -20.24 -14.67
CA SER A 4 3.34 -20.38 -13.56
C SER A 4 4.20 -19.12 -13.34
N ILE A 5 4.78 -18.53 -14.40
CA ILE A 5 5.60 -17.33 -14.28
C ILE A 5 4.77 -16.13 -13.81
N LEU A 6 3.55 -15.98 -14.32
CA LEU A 6 2.63 -14.91 -13.90
C LEU A 6 2.28 -15.02 -12.42
N ASN A 7 1.99 -16.23 -11.95
CA ASN A 7 1.67 -16.50 -10.54
C ASN A 7 2.86 -16.20 -9.62
N HIS A 8 4.08 -16.57 -10.00
CA HIS A 8 5.27 -16.25 -9.21
C HIS A 8 5.52 -14.74 -9.13
N ILE A 9 5.31 -14.00 -10.22
CA ILE A 9 5.44 -12.54 -10.22
C ILE A 9 4.40 -11.91 -9.29
N LEU A 10 3.14 -12.35 -9.36
CA LEU A 10 2.07 -11.88 -8.49
C LEU A 10 2.36 -12.19 -7.02
N GLU A 11 2.85 -13.39 -6.73
CA GLU A 11 3.21 -13.80 -5.39
C GLU A 11 4.31 -12.90 -4.80
N ILE A 12 5.33 -12.56 -5.59
CA ILE A 12 6.35 -11.58 -5.16
C ILE A 12 5.71 -10.24 -4.81
N PHE A 13 4.80 -9.72 -5.66
CA PHE A 13 4.10 -8.46 -5.36
C PHE A 13 3.25 -8.54 -4.11
N TYR A 14 2.52 -9.64 -3.89
CA TYR A 14 1.72 -9.83 -2.68
C TYR A 14 2.60 -9.92 -1.43
N ILE A 15 3.74 -10.60 -1.51
CA ILE A 15 4.72 -10.64 -0.42
C ILE A 15 5.24 -9.22 -0.11
N LEU A 16 5.60 -8.44 -1.13
CA LEU A 16 6.06 -7.06 -0.94
C LEU A 16 5.00 -6.17 -0.29
N ILE A 17 3.73 -6.30 -0.72
CA ILE A 17 2.60 -5.59 -0.09
C ILE A 17 2.48 -6.01 1.36
N GLY A 18 2.49 -7.31 1.66
CA GLY A 18 2.40 -7.81 3.03
C GLY A 18 3.53 -7.32 3.93
N LEU A 19 4.77 -7.28 3.43
CA LEU A 19 5.91 -6.72 4.16
C LEU A 19 5.73 -5.23 4.48
N GLN A 20 5.20 -4.44 3.53
CA GLN A 20 4.89 -3.03 3.74
C GLN A 20 3.77 -2.85 4.79
N LEU A 21 2.77 -3.74 4.82
CA LEU A 21 1.72 -3.74 5.83
C LEU A 21 2.25 -4.12 7.23
N LEU A 22 3.17 -5.10 7.31
CA LEU A 22 3.87 -5.42 8.56
C LEU A 22 4.72 -4.25 9.06
N TYR A 23 5.39 -3.53 8.16
CA TYR A 23 6.12 -2.31 8.50
C TYR A 23 5.17 -1.26 9.11
N THR A 24 4.01 -1.04 8.49
CA THR A 24 2.95 -0.16 9.00
C THR A 24 2.49 -0.58 10.40
N ALA A 25 2.22 -1.88 10.60
CA ALA A 25 1.85 -2.43 11.91
C ALA A 25 2.94 -2.20 12.97
N PHE A 26 4.20 -2.46 12.63
CA PHE A 26 5.35 -2.23 13.51
C PHE A 26 5.47 -0.76 13.93
N ARG A 27 5.30 0.17 12.98
CA ARG A 27 5.31 1.62 13.23
C ARG A 27 4.21 2.05 14.20
N ILE A 28 3.01 1.51 14.03
CA ILE A 28 1.87 1.77 14.92
C ILE A 28 2.14 1.24 16.34
N LEU A 29 2.66 0.01 16.46
CA LEU A 29 2.98 -0.59 17.77
C LEU A 29 4.04 0.20 18.52
N LYS A 30 5.06 0.70 17.81
CA LYS A 30 6.14 1.51 18.38
C LYS A 30 5.69 2.92 18.77
N SER A 31 4.55 3.40 18.25
CA SER A 31 4.07 4.75 18.54
C SER A 31 3.35 4.81 19.90
N SER A 32 3.92 5.57 20.83
CA SER A 32 3.38 5.76 22.18
C SER A 32 2.03 6.53 22.19
N LYS A 33 1.77 7.34 21.17
CA LYS A 33 0.60 8.26 21.11
C LYS A 33 -0.72 7.61 20.61
N HIS A 34 -0.71 6.33 20.25
CA HIS A 34 -1.88 5.64 19.70
C HIS A 34 -2.66 4.88 20.79
N HIS A 35 -3.77 5.48 21.23
CA HIS A 35 -4.66 4.89 22.24
C HIS A 35 -5.27 3.54 21.80
N LYS A 36 -5.39 3.28 20.48
CA LYS A 36 -5.89 2.02 19.90
C LYS A 36 -4.84 1.29 19.04
N LYS A 37 -3.55 1.44 19.38
CA LYS A 37 -2.42 0.86 18.62
C LYS A 37 -2.54 -0.64 18.36
N TYR A 38 -2.96 -1.40 19.37
CA TYR A 38 -3.06 -2.86 19.25
C TYR A 38 -4.14 -3.30 18.26
N GLY A 39 -5.31 -2.66 18.26
CA GLY A 39 -6.39 -2.98 17.32
C GLY A 39 -6.02 -2.60 15.89
N THR A 40 -5.39 -1.44 15.70
CA THR A 40 -4.95 -0.97 14.38
C THR A 40 -3.79 -1.83 13.85
N ALA A 41 -2.82 -2.19 14.70
CA ALA A 41 -1.72 -3.07 14.31
C ALA A 41 -2.20 -4.48 13.99
N LEU A 42 -3.11 -5.05 14.78
CA LEU A 42 -3.70 -6.37 14.52
C LEU A 42 -4.40 -6.40 13.16
N PHE A 43 -5.16 -5.35 12.82
CA PHE A 43 -5.78 -5.24 11.50
C PHE A 43 -4.76 -5.32 10.36
N TRP A 44 -3.66 -4.56 10.45
CA TRP A 44 -2.62 -4.57 9.42
C TRP A 44 -1.82 -5.89 9.38
N ILE A 45 -1.60 -6.54 10.53
CA ILE A 45 -0.97 -7.86 10.61
C ILE A 45 -1.84 -8.92 9.94
N LEU A 46 -3.15 -8.95 10.24
CA LEU A 46 -4.08 -9.90 9.63
C LEU A 46 -4.11 -9.73 8.11
N LEU A 47 -4.18 -8.48 7.63
CA LEU A 47 -4.13 -8.21 6.20
C LEU A 47 -2.80 -8.67 5.58
N ALA A 48 -1.67 -8.40 6.23
CA ALA A 48 -0.37 -8.83 5.74
C ALA A 48 -0.27 -10.36 5.63
N ILE A 49 -0.81 -11.10 6.59
CA ILE A 49 -0.85 -12.56 6.57
C ILE A 49 -1.68 -13.05 5.38
N ILE A 50 -2.84 -12.44 5.10
CA ILE A 50 -3.66 -12.80 3.93
C ILE A 50 -2.89 -12.59 2.63
N PHE A 51 -2.12 -11.49 2.50
CA PHE A 51 -1.33 -11.23 1.31
C PHE A 51 -0.14 -12.18 1.15
N ILE A 52 0.61 -12.46 2.22
CA ILE A 52 1.82 -13.30 2.14
C ILE A 52 1.47 -14.78 2.08
N ALA A 53 0.57 -15.22 2.95
CA ALA A 53 0.31 -16.63 3.23
C ALA A 53 -1.10 -17.07 2.80
N GLY A 54 -1.93 -16.19 2.26
CA GLY A 54 -3.32 -16.49 1.86
C GLY A 54 -3.46 -17.75 1.01
N PRO A 55 -2.64 -17.97 -0.05
CA PRO A 55 -2.70 -19.18 -0.87
C PRO A 55 -2.35 -20.47 -0.12
N TYR A 56 -1.59 -20.38 0.97
CA TYR A 56 -1.11 -21.50 1.77
C TYR A 56 -2.01 -21.81 2.97
N ILE A 57 -2.97 -20.93 3.27
CA ILE A 57 -3.88 -21.04 4.40
C ILE A 57 -5.23 -21.56 3.90
N PRO A 58 -5.85 -22.56 4.58
CA PRO A 58 -7.19 -23.02 4.20
C PRO A 58 -8.20 -21.87 4.20
N ASN A 59 -9.07 -21.82 3.17
CA ASN A 59 -10.01 -20.72 2.94
C ASN A 59 -10.87 -20.35 4.15
N VAL A 60 -11.20 -21.32 5.02
CA VAL A 60 -11.92 -21.08 6.27
C VAL A 60 -11.17 -20.10 7.18
N PHE A 61 -9.85 -20.26 7.34
CA PHE A 61 -9.04 -19.36 8.16
C PHE A 61 -8.87 -17.98 7.52
N ASN A 62 -8.73 -17.91 6.19
CA ASN A 62 -8.74 -16.64 5.48
C ASN A 62 -10.05 -15.87 5.72
N GLY A 63 -11.20 -16.57 5.68
CA GLY A 63 -12.50 -16.01 6.03
C GLY A 63 -12.58 -15.52 7.47
N ILE A 64 -12.06 -16.30 8.44
CA ILE A 64 -12.00 -15.89 9.86
C ILE A 64 -11.15 -14.63 10.02
N PHE A 65 -10.01 -14.51 9.34
CA PHE A 65 -9.17 -13.31 9.39
C PHE A 65 -9.91 -12.07 8.88
N ILE A 66 -10.63 -12.20 7.75
CA ILE A 66 -11.46 -11.13 7.20
C ILE A 66 -12.58 -10.73 8.18
N LEU A 67 -13.26 -11.71 8.78
CA LEU A 67 -14.31 -11.44 9.79
C LEU A 67 -13.75 -10.71 11.02
N MET A 68 -12.58 -11.11 11.52
CA MET A 68 -11.91 -10.41 12.62
C MET A 68 -11.54 -8.98 12.24
N MET A 69 -11.03 -8.75 11.03
CA MET A 69 -10.74 -7.41 10.52
C MET A 69 -12.02 -6.55 10.43
N GLY A 70 -13.12 -7.14 9.97
CA GLY A 70 -14.44 -6.51 9.96
C GLY A 70 -14.91 -6.13 11.36
N ALA A 71 -14.78 -7.04 12.33
CA ALA A 71 -15.11 -6.78 13.73
C ALA A 71 -14.26 -5.64 14.33
N LEU A 72 -12.94 -5.64 14.10
CA LEU A 72 -12.05 -4.56 14.53
C LEU A 72 -12.49 -3.21 13.96
N THR A 73 -12.93 -3.19 12.70
CA THR A 73 -13.43 -1.99 12.03
C THR A 73 -14.78 -1.55 12.61
N LEU A 74 -15.72 -2.49 12.80
CA LEU A 74 -17.05 -2.27 13.36
C LEU A 74 -16.99 -1.66 14.78
N PHE A 75 -16.13 -2.21 15.64
CA PHE A 75 -15.91 -1.69 17.00
C PHE A 75 -15.03 -0.44 17.05
N LYS A 76 -14.76 0.19 15.89
CA LYS A 76 -13.93 1.40 15.76
C LYS A 76 -12.56 1.23 16.45
N ARG A 77 -11.98 0.02 16.40
CA ARG A 77 -10.66 -0.31 16.98
C ARG A 77 -9.50 0.02 16.04
N VAL A 78 -9.80 0.29 14.77
CA VAL A 78 -8.83 0.79 13.78
C VAL A 78 -8.94 2.31 13.71
N THR A 79 -7.83 3.00 13.96
CA THR A 79 -7.79 4.48 13.95
C THR A 79 -6.61 4.98 13.14
N ILE A 80 -6.89 5.97 12.30
CA ILE A 80 -5.87 6.75 11.59
C ILE A 80 -5.37 7.81 12.57
N LYS A 81 -4.10 7.74 12.98
CA LYS A 81 -3.50 8.78 13.83
C LYS A 81 -2.03 8.92 13.45
N ASN A 82 -1.53 10.16 13.38
CA ASN A 82 -0.17 10.50 12.94
C ASN A 82 0.12 10.32 11.45
N ILE A 83 -0.61 11.06 10.64
CA ILE A 83 0.05 11.69 9.50
C ILE A 83 0.97 12.73 10.16
N VAL A 84 2.29 12.55 10.16
CA VAL A 84 3.16 13.68 10.56
C VAL A 84 2.84 14.75 9.54
N ASP A 85 2.34 15.88 10.05
CA ASP A 85 2.01 17.03 9.24
C ASP A 85 3.28 17.44 8.50
N VAL A 86 3.32 17.20 7.19
CA VAL A 86 4.11 18.06 6.32
C VAL A 86 3.55 19.44 6.61
N THR A 87 4.35 20.30 7.21
CA THR A 87 3.85 21.62 7.58
C THR A 87 3.37 22.31 6.30
N GLU A 88 2.29 23.10 6.36
CA GLU A 88 1.80 23.82 5.16
C GLU A 88 2.94 24.57 4.46
N LYS A 89 3.87 25.14 5.24
CA LYS A 89 5.09 25.79 4.74
C LYS A 89 6.00 24.86 3.92
N GLU A 90 6.21 23.63 4.36
CA GLU A 90 7.00 22.64 3.59
C GLU A 90 6.27 22.21 2.32
N GLY A 91 4.94 22.11 2.38
CA GLY A 91 4.07 21.86 1.21
C GLY A 91 4.19 22.97 0.17
N ASP A 92 4.06 24.23 0.59
CA ASP A 92 4.12 25.41 -0.27
C ASP A 92 5.51 25.58 -0.91
N MET A 93 6.58 25.39 -0.11
CA MET A 93 7.95 25.43 -0.63
C MET A 93 8.19 24.30 -1.64
N GLY A 94 7.64 23.11 -1.40
CA GLY A 94 7.67 22.00 -2.35
C GLY A 94 6.93 22.32 -3.65
N ALA A 95 5.72 22.88 -3.54
CA ALA A 95 4.89 23.26 -4.68
C ALA A 95 5.58 24.31 -5.56
N GLN A 96 6.17 25.35 -4.96
CA GLN A 96 6.92 26.36 -5.72
C GLN A 96 8.19 25.79 -6.37
N LYS A 97 8.90 24.89 -5.68
CA LYS A 97 10.17 24.32 -6.18
C LYS A 97 9.98 23.32 -7.32
N TYR A 98 8.99 22.45 -7.21
CA TYR A 98 8.80 21.35 -8.16
C TYR A 98 7.71 21.64 -9.20
N GLY A 99 6.71 22.46 -8.85
CA GLY A 99 5.61 22.87 -9.72
C GLY A 99 4.95 21.68 -10.43
N ASN A 100 4.69 21.83 -11.72
CA ASN A 100 4.04 20.80 -12.55
C ASN A 100 4.86 19.50 -12.68
N LYS A 101 6.15 19.50 -12.32
CA LYS A 101 6.98 18.28 -12.40
C LYS A 101 6.49 17.19 -11.43
N LEU A 102 5.75 17.56 -10.37
CA LEU A 102 5.10 16.61 -9.46
C LEU A 102 4.07 15.70 -10.14
N PHE A 103 3.55 16.10 -11.31
CA PHE A 103 2.65 15.24 -12.10
C PHE A 103 3.37 14.18 -12.92
N ILE A 104 4.68 14.32 -13.19
CA ILE A 104 5.43 13.37 -14.02
C ILE A 104 5.37 11.95 -13.45
N PRO A 105 5.64 11.71 -12.14
CA PRO A 105 5.54 10.37 -11.57
C PRO A 105 4.13 9.79 -11.64
N ALA A 106 3.10 10.60 -11.39
CA ALA A 106 1.71 10.18 -11.46
C ALA A 106 1.29 9.82 -12.90
N LEU A 107 1.73 10.60 -13.88
CA LEU A 107 1.45 10.36 -15.30
C LEU A 107 2.15 9.09 -15.80
N ILE A 108 3.43 8.89 -15.43
CA ILE A 108 4.18 7.67 -15.76
C ILE A 108 3.48 6.45 -15.16
N LEU A 109 3.04 6.53 -13.90
CA LEU A 109 2.31 5.45 -13.24
C LEU A 109 1.01 5.12 -14.01
N ALA A 110 0.20 6.13 -14.36
CA ALA A 110 -1.05 5.92 -15.07
C ALA A 110 -0.85 5.34 -16.49
N ILE A 111 0.07 5.92 -17.27
CA ILE A 111 0.36 5.47 -18.64
C ILE A 111 0.94 4.05 -18.61
N ALA A 112 1.88 3.77 -17.71
CA ALA A 112 2.44 2.43 -17.56
C ALA A 112 1.36 1.40 -17.19
N ALA A 113 0.42 1.76 -16.30
CA ALA A 113 -0.63 0.83 -15.88
C ALA A 113 -1.55 0.48 -17.04
N ILE A 114 -1.95 1.48 -17.83
CA ILE A 114 -2.78 1.29 -19.02
C ILE A 114 -2.01 0.49 -20.07
N ALA A 115 -0.75 0.84 -20.34
CA ALA A 115 0.08 0.19 -21.36
C ALA A 115 0.32 -1.28 -21.01
N VAL A 116 0.71 -1.58 -19.77
CA VAL A 116 0.94 -2.96 -19.34
C VAL A 116 -0.38 -3.73 -19.32
N SER A 117 -1.45 -3.18 -18.76
CA SER A 117 -2.72 -3.91 -18.66
C SER A 117 -3.43 -4.16 -20.00
N ASN A 118 -3.29 -3.28 -20.99
CA ASN A 118 -4.00 -3.41 -22.27
C ASN A 118 -3.16 -4.00 -23.40
N TRP A 119 -1.83 -3.79 -23.38
CA TRP A 119 -0.95 -4.24 -24.46
C TRP A 119 -0.07 -5.44 -24.09
N THR A 120 -0.20 -5.97 -22.88
CA THR A 120 0.53 -7.17 -22.48
C THR A 120 -0.41 -8.21 -21.85
N PRO A 121 -0.08 -9.51 -21.92
CA PRO A 121 -0.85 -10.56 -21.26
C PRO A 121 -0.54 -10.67 -19.75
N LEU A 122 0.08 -9.65 -19.14
CA LEU A 122 0.49 -9.66 -17.72
C LEU A 122 -0.70 -9.50 -16.76
N GLY A 123 -1.85 -9.02 -17.24
CA GLY A 123 -3.02 -8.73 -16.42
C GLY A 123 -2.88 -7.45 -15.60
N GLY A 124 -4.02 -6.95 -15.08
CA GLY A 124 -4.09 -5.65 -14.41
C GLY A 124 -3.27 -5.58 -13.12
N ALA A 125 -3.27 -6.64 -12.31
CA ALA A 125 -2.56 -6.67 -11.03
C ALA A 125 -1.03 -6.57 -11.20
N ILE A 126 -0.44 -7.33 -12.14
CA ILE A 126 0.99 -7.20 -12.44
C ILE A 126 1.28 -5.84 -13.09
N GLY A 127 0.38 -5.34 -13.94
CA GLY A 127 0.47 -4.01 -14.52
C GLY A 127 0.57 -2.91 -13.46
N LEU A 128 -0.26 -2.96 -12.42
CA LEU A 128 -0.18 -2.05 -11.29
C LEU A 128 1.14 -2.18 -10.52
N GLY A 129 1.61 -3.41 -10.29
CA GLY A 129 2.89 -3.68 -9.65
C GLY A 129 4.06 -3.02 -10.38
N ILE A 130 4.20 -3.29 -11.69
CA ILE A 130 5.26 -2.71 -12.53
C ILE A 130 5.15 -1.18 -12.59
N SER A 131 3.94 -0.66 -12.72
CA SER A 131 3.71 0.79 -12.84
C SER A 131 4.03 1.54 -11.56
N SER A 132 3.81 0.93 -10.40
CA SER A 132 4.20 1.51 -9.11
C SER A 132 5.72 1.63 -8.98
N ILE A 133 6.48 0.64 -9.48
CA ILE A 133 7.96 0.69 -9.51
C ILE A 133 8.42 1.82 -10.45
N LEU A 134 7.86 1.91 -11.65
CA LEU A 134 8.20 2.97 -12.61
C LEU A 134 7.85 4.36 -12.07
N GLY A 135 6.68 4.51 -11.45
CA GLY A 135 6.25 5.73 -10.78
C GLY A 135 7.19 6.12 -9.64
N LEU A 136 7.66 5.15 -8.83
CA LEU A 136 8.62 5.40 -7.77
C LEU A 136 9.99 5.85 -8.31
N ILE A 137 10.48 5.21 -9.37
CA ILE A 137 11.73 5.60 -10.04
C ILE A 137 11.61 7.03 -10.58
N ALA A 138 10.50 7.35 -11.25
CA ALA A 138 10.23 8.69 -11.75
C ALA A 138 10.16 9.72 -10.62
N ALA A 139 9.48 9.41 -9.52
CA ALA A 139 9.43 10.27 -8.32
C ALA A 139 10.84 10.51 -7.76
N TYR A 140 11.67 9.47 -7.72
CA TYR A 140 13.05 9.60 -7.26
C TYR A 140 13.88 10.50 -8.18
N MET A 141 13.74 10.38 -9.50
CA MET A 141 14.47 11.21 -10.46
C MET A 141 14.06 12.69 -10.39
N VAL A 142 12.76 12.97 -10.22
CA VAL A 142 12.21 14.33 -10.22
C VAL A 142 12.42 15.03 -8.87
N ILE A 143 12.08 14.36 -7.77
CA ILE A 143 12.01 14.97 -6.43
C ILE A 143 13.34 14.78 -5.67
N LYS A 144 14.07 13.70 -5.97
CA LYS A 144 15.28 13.24 -5.27
C LYS A 144 15.11 13.20 -3.73
N PRO A 145 14.06 12.52 -3.22
CA PRO A 145 13.81 12.45 -1.79
C PRO A 145 14.86 11.58 -1.10
N LYS A 146 15.07 11.81 0.21
CA LYS A 146 15.84 10.86 1.03
C LYS A 146 15.07 9.54 1.11
N VAL A 147 15.74 8.41 0.96
CA VAL A 147 15.13 7.06 0.94
C VAL A 147 14.25 6.78 2.18
N LYS A 148 14.61 7.35 3.34
CA LYS A 148 13.80 7.25 4.57
C LYS A 148 12.37 7.79 4.40
N TYR A 149 12.18 8.82 3.57
CA TYR A 149 10.86 9.38 3.29
C TYR A 149 9.99 8.44 2.46
N ILE A 150 10.57 7.56 1.64
CA ILE A 150 9.80 6.57 0.87
C ILE A 150 9.04 5.65 1.83
N PHE A 151 9.75 5.02 2.78
CA PHE A 151 9.11 4.14 3.76
C PHE A 151 8.14 4.89 4.68
N TYR A 152 8.49 6.11 5.05
CA TYR A 152 7.65 6.95 5.90
C TYR A 152 6.34 7.36 5.20
N ASP A 153 6.43 7.82 3.95
CA ASP A 153 5.27 8.24 3.15
C ASP A 153 4.41 7.05 2.77
N SER A 154 4.99 5.88 2.48
CA SER A 154 4.21 4.66 2.23
C SER A 154 3.38 4.24 3.45
N ASP A 155 3.95 4.28 4.66
CA ASP A 155 3.22 4.05 5.93
C ASP A 155 2.10 5.08 6.10
N ARG A 156 2.41 6.37 5.89
CA ARG A 156 1.46 7.48 5.98
C ARG A 156 0.28 7.33 5.02
N LEU A 157 0.55 7.08 3.74
CA LEU A 157 -0.46 6.90 2.70
C LEU A 157 -1.31 5.65 2.96
N THR A 158 -0.69 4.55 3.38
CA THR A 158 -1.41 3.32 3.75
C THR A 158 -2.40 3.59 4.89
N GLN A 159 -1.96 4.31 5.93
CA GLN A 159 -2.84 4.69 7.04
C GLN A 159 -3.92 5.70 6.64
N GLN A 160 -3.64 6.62 5.70
CA GLN A 160 -4.62 7.60 5.20
C GLN A 160 -5.77 6.95 4.45
N ILE A 161 -5.48 5.97 3.60
CA ILE A 161 -6.50 5.20 2.91
C ILE A 161 -7.27 4.32 3.92
N GLY A 162 -6.57 3.83 4.95
CA GLY A 162 -7.16 3.15 6.09
C GLY A 162 -7.87 1.85 5.71
N THR A 163 -8.91 1.48 6.47
CA THR A 163 -9.68 0.25 6.24
C THR A 163 -10.48 0.28 4.93
N VAL A 164 -10.82 1.47 4.43
CA VAL A 164 -11.61 1.65 3.20
C VAL A 164 -10.80 1.27 1.95
N GLY A 165 -9.47 1.34 2.00
CA GLY A 165 -8.60 0.99 0.87
C GLY A 165 -8.71 -0.43 0.37
N ILE A 166 -9.17 -1.33 1.23
CA ILE A 166 -9.31 -2.76 0.92
C ILE A 166 -10.68 -3.04 0.28
N LEU A 167 -11.64 -2.12 0.40
CA LEU A 167 -13.01 -2.32 -0.07
C LEU A 167 -13.08 -2.64 -1.59
N PRO A 168 -12.38 -1.91 -2.48
CA PRO A 168 -12.40 -2.26 -3.91
C PRO A 168 -11.88 -3.67 -4.19
N GLN A 169 -10.92 -4.15 -3.39
CA GLN A 169 -10.35 -5.49 -3.55
C GLN A 169 -11.33 -6.59 -3.12
N PHE A 170 -12.12 -6.36 -2.07
CA PHE A 170 -13.19 -7.28 -1.69
C PHE A 170 -14.36 -7.29 -2.68
N LEU A 171 -14.61 -6.17 -3.37
CA LEU A 171 -15.67 -6.07 -4.39
C LEU A 171 -15.24 -6.60 -5.76
N ALA A 172 -13.94 -6.61 -6.05
CA ALA A 172 -13.38 -7.13 -7.29
C ALA A 172 -13.15 -8.66 -7.26
N ALA A 173 -13.25 -9.28 -6.08
CA ALA A 173 -13.13 -10.71 -5.88
C ALA A 173 -14.41 -11.47 -6.25
#